data_AF-A0A4Y7SZ26-F1
#
_entry.id   AF-A0A4Y7SZ26-F1
#
_cell.length_a   1.000
_cell.length_b   1.000
_cell.length_c   1.000
_cell.angle_alpha   90.00
_cell.angle_beta   90.00
_cell.angle_gamma   90.00
#
_symmetry.space_group_name_H-M   'P 1'
#
loop_
_entity.id
_entity.type
_entity.pdbx_description
1 polymer ?
#
loop_
_entity_poly.entity_id
_entity_poly.type
_entity_poly.pdbx_seq_one_letter_code
_entity_poly.pdbx_strand_id
1 'polypeptide(L)'
;MEHIMTQCKATGQKLIWKLAKRLWRKTGLEWIMPTMGMILGIHLAEVKGSEGKKLDGRTRLLQIIISESAYLIWLVRNEWKIEKEQDERRRHTANEIEARWKAAITKRLRLDWALTNKYAHGKLALRWGVVKRTWHNIHEPESTKKKKKKKKKKKQKWESRSG
;
A
#
# COMPACT_ATOMS: atom_id res chain seq x y z
N MET A 1 12.03 -1.48 -21.57
CA MET A 1 11.02 -1.72 -20.51
C MET A 1 11.48 -1.13 -19.17
N GLU A 2 12.76 -1.29 -18.82
CA GLU A 2 13.38 -0.73 -17.62
C GLU A 2 13.25 0.81 -17.51
N HIS A 3 13.66 1.57 -18.53
CA HIS A 3 13.52 3.04 -18.55
C HIS A 3 12.07 3.53 -18.31
N ILE A 4 11.06 2.72 -18.62
CA ILE A 4 9.65 3.08 -18.43
C ILE A 4 9.19 2.89 -16.99
N MET A 5 9.67 1.82 -16.34
CA MET A 5 9.24 1.46 -14.99
C MET A 5 10.08 2.18 -13.92
N THR A 6 11.28 2.65 -14.28
CA THR A 6 12.22 3.30 -13.36
C THR A 6 12.57 4.75 -13.72
N GLN A 7 12.49 5.20 -14.98
CA GLN A 7 13.08 6.49 -15.41
C GLN A 7 12.13 7.46 -16.17
N CYS A 8 10.90 7.07 -16.51
CA CYS A 8 10.02 7.89 -17.37
C CYS A 8 9.31 9.01 -16.59
N LYS A 9 9.58 10.27 -16.97
CA LYS A 9 8.96 11.47 -16.38
C LYS A 9 7.51 11.69 -16.84
N ALA A 10 7.10 11.16 -18.00
CA ALA A 10 5.81 11.44 -18.62
C ALA A 10 4.61 10.80 -17.89
N THR A 11 4.82 9.66 -17.23
CA THR A 11 3.74 8.73 -16.81
C THR A 11 3.39 8.78 -15.31
N GLY A 12 3.88 9.78 -14.56
CA GLY A 12 3.64 9.89 -13.11
C GLY A 12 4.26 8.77 -12.26
N GLN A 13 5.17 7.98 -12.84
CA GLN A 13 5.91 6.92 -12.18
C GLN A 13 6.61 7.39 -10.90
N LYS A 14 7.26 8.56 -10.93
CA LYS A 14 7.89 9.17 -9.74
C LYS A 14 6.90 9.42 -8.61
N LEU A 15 5.68 9.86 -8.93
CA LEU A 15 4.64 10.10 -7.95
C LEU A 15 4.15 8.78 -7.33
N ILE A 16 3.94 7.74 -8.15
CA ILE A 16 3.55 6.41 -7.69
C ILE A 16 4.61 5.84 -6.74
N TRP A 17 5.90 5.88 -7.10
CA TRP A 17 6.96 5.41 -6.21
C TRP A 17 7.10 6.26 -4.94
N LYS A 18 6.86 7.57 -5.01
CA LYS A 18 6.80 8.45 -3.83
C LYS A 18 5.64 8.06 -2.89
N LEU A 19 4.48 7.71 -3.45
CA LEU A 19 3.32 7.21 -2.69
C LEU A 19 3.63 5.87 -2.03
N ALA A 20 4.22 4.92 -2.77
CA ALA A 20 4.66 3.63 -2.28
C ALA A 20 5.65 3.77 -1.11
N LYS A 21 6.71 4.58 -1.29
CA LYS A 21 7.69 4.89 -0.24
C LYS A 21 7.01 5.48 1.00
N ARG A 22 6.11 6.45 0.83
CA ARG A 22 5.39 7.10 1.94
C ARG A 22 4.54 6.10 2.73
N LEU A 23 3.91 5.14 2.05
CA LEU A 23 3.16 4.08 2.72
C LEU A 23 4.09 3.11 3.45
N TRP A 24 5.17 2.69 2.81
CA TRP A 24 6.16 1.78 3.40
C TRP A 24 6.83 2.34 4.64
N ARG A 25 7.13 3.64 4.69
CA ARG A 25 7.75 4.27 5.87
C ARG A 25 6.92 4.13 7.15
N LYS A 26 5.60 3.89 7.06
CA LYS A 26 4.76 3.59 8.24
C LYS A 26 5.12 2.27 8.93
N THR A 27 5.85 1.39 8.23
CA THR A 27 6.35 0.14 8.81
C THR A 27 7.54 0.36 9.75
N GLY A 28 8.24 1.50 9.63
CA GLY A 28 9.50 1.78 10.32
C GLY A 28 10.73 1.16 9.63
N LEU A 29 10.56 0.47 8.50
CA LEU A 29 11.64 -0.18 7.76
C LEU A 29 12.15 0.70 6.62
N GLU A 30 13.39 0.44 6.22
CA GLU A 30 14.04 1.16 5.12
C GLU A 30 13.32 0.88 3.79
N TRP A 31 13.21 1.93 2.96
CA TRP A 31 12.67 1.81 1.61
C TRP A 31 13.79 1.67 0.61
N ILE A 32 13.83 0.54 -0.09
CA ILE A 32 14.68 0.32 -1.24
C ILE A 32 13.87 0.68 -2.49
N MET A 33 14.44 1.52 -3.35
CA MET A 33 13.81 1.87 -4.62
C MET A 33 13.82 0.64 -5.56
N PRO A 34 12.66 0.14 -6.01
CA PRO A 34 12.61 -1.08 -6.82
C PRO A 34 13.36 -0.98 -8.15
N THR A 35 14.27 -1.92 -8.40
CA THR A 35 14.87 -2.15 -9.72
C THR A 35 13.94 -2.99 -10.59
N MET A 36 14.21 -3.08 -11.89
CA MET A 36 13.43 -3.96 -12.78
C MET A 36 13.47 -5.42 -12.31
N GLY A 37 14.66 -5.92 -11.96
CA GLY A 37 14.82 -7.26 -11.41
C GLY A 37 14.02 -7.49 -10.13
N MET A 38 14.00 -6.49 -9.22
CA MET A 38 13.19 -6.57 -8.00
C MET A 38 11.69 -6.60 -8.31
N ILE A 39 11.22 -5.85 -9.30
CA ILE A 39 9.80 -5.84 -9.68
C ILE A 39 9.39 -7.19 -10.27
N LEU A 40 10.20 -7.76 -11.17
CA LEU A 40 9.95 -9.07 -11.79
C LEU A 40 10.01 -10.20 -10.75
N GLY A 41 10.99 -10.13 -9.85
CA GLY A 41 11.21 -11.12 -8.79
C GLY A 41 10.51 -10.80 -7.47
N ILE A 42 9.56 -9.86 -7.43
CA ILE A 42 9.08 -9.30 -6.16
C ILE A 42 8.51 -10.37 -5.22
N HIS A 43 7.86 -11.39 -5.77
CA HIS A 43 7.27 -12.48 -4.99
C HIS A 43 8.31 -13.37 -4.30
N LEU A 44 9.59 -13.29 -4.70
CA LEU A 44 10.72 -13.96 -4.05
C LEU A 44 11.37 -13.09 -2.97
N ALA A 45 11.08 -11.79 -2.94
CA ALA A 45 11.70 -10.88 -1.98
C ALA A 45 11.25 -11.20 -0.55
N GLU A 46 12.18 -11.11 0.39
CA GLU A 46 11.93 -11.30 1.81
C GLU A 46 12.41 -10.10 2.63
N VAL A 47 11.58 -9.69 3.58
CA VAL A 47 11.95 -8.68 4.55
C VAL A 47 12.35 -9.38 5.84
N LYS A 48 13.60 -9.18 6.26
CA LYS A 48 14.16 -9.77 7.48
C LYS A 48 14.24 -8.71 8.58
N GLY A 49 13.99 -9.12 9.83
CA GLY A 49 14.19 -8.29 11.01
C GLY A 49 15.65 -8.25 11.46
N SER A 50 15.92 -7.54 12.55
CA SER A 50 17.26 -7.46 13.17
C SER A 50 17.84 -8.82 13.57
N GLU A 51 16.98 -9.77 13.95
CA GLU A 51 17.36 -11.15 14.28
C GLU A 51 17.53 -12.05 13.05
N GLY A 52 17.48 -11.51 11.82
CA GLY A 52 17.53 -12.29 10.57
C GLY A 52 16.26 -13.09 10.24
N LYS A 53 15.28 -13.15 11.16
CA LYS A 53 13.99 -13.81 10.94
C LYS A 53 13.13 -13.06 9.92
N LYS A 54 12.45 -13.82 9.07
CA LYS A 54 11.49 -13.30 8.09
C LYS A 54 10.30 -12.65 8.78
N LEU A 55 9.95 -11.44 8.34
CA LEU A 55 8.79 -10.70 8.78
C LEU A 55 7.63 -10.90 7.79
N ASP A 56 6.92 -12.03 7.87
CA ASP A 56 5.91 -12.43 6.88
C ASP A 56 4.91 -11.33 6.50
N GLY A 57 4.39 -10.62 7.50
CA GLY A 57 3.44 -9.51 7.28
C GLY A 57 4.07 -8.38 6.47
N ARG A 58 5.33 -8.03 6.75
CA ARG A 58 6.08 -6.98 6.07
C ARG A 58 6.51 -7.39 4.67
N THR A 59 6.97 -8.63 4.53
CA THR A 59 7.28 -9.23 3.24
C THR A 59 6.07 -9.17 2.31
N ARG A 60 4.92 -9.69 2.75
CA ARG A 60 3.68 -9.67 1.97
C ARG A 60 3.24 -8.24 1.64
N LEU A 61 3.37 -7.32 2.59
CA LEU A 61 3.03 -5.93 2.36
C LEU A 61 3.92 -5.28 1.29
N LEU A 62 5.24 -5.53 1.34
CA LEU A 62 6.19 -5.02 0.34
C LEU A 62 5.83 -5.52 -1.05
N GLN A 63 5.53 -6.83 -1.14
CA GLN A 63 5.12 -7.49 -2.37
C GLN A 63 3.87 -6.84 -2.98
N ILE A 64 2.84 -6.57 -2.15
CA ILE A 64 1.62 -5.89 -2.60
C ILE A 64 1.94 -4.47 -3.07
N ILE A 65 2.67 -3.68 -2.27
CA ILE A 65 2.96 -2.28 -2.60
C ILE A 65 3.71 -2.19 -3.93
N ILE A 66 4.75 -3.00 -4.12
CA ILE A 66 5.58 -2.96 -5.33
C ILE A 66 4.82 -3.49 -6.54
N SER A 67 4.13 -4.62 -6.43
CA SER A 67 3.40 -5.20 -7.56
C SER A 67 2.24 -4.30 -8.03
N GLU A 68 1.43 -3.76 -7.12
CA GLU A 68 0.34 -2.84 -7.47
C GLU A 68 0.86 -1.51 -8.05
N SER A 69 1.97 -1.00 -7.51
CA SER A 69 2.58 0.23 -8.03
C SER A 69 3.16 0.03 -9.42
N ALA A 70 3.85 -1.08 -9.65
CA ALA A 70 4.42 -1.44 -10.95
C ALA A 70 3.32 -1.66 -12.00
N TYR A 71 2.25 -2.36 -11.64
CA TYR A 71 1.11 -2.57 -12.53
C TYR A 71 0.41 -1.25 -12.89
N LEU A 72 0.20 -0.37 -11.91
CA LEU A 72 -0.40 0.95 -12.19
C LEU A 72 0.50 1.81 -13.10
N ILE A 73 1.82 1.79 -12.89
CA ILE A 73 2.78 2.47 -13.77
C ILE A 73 2.64 1.96 -15.20
N TRP A 74 2.55 0.64 -15.37
CA TRP A 74 2.36 0.02 -16.67
C TRP A 74 1.03 0.46 -17.31
N LEU A 75 -0.06 0.45 -16.55
CA LEU A 75 -1.38 0.86 -17.02
C LEU A 75 -1.41 2.32 -17.49
N VAL A 76 -0.99 3.25 -16.62
CA VAL A 76 -0.94 4.69 -16.93
C VAL A 76 -0.06 4.96 -18.16
N ARG A 77 1.01 4.20 -18.35
CA ARG A 77 1.88 4.33 -19.51
C ARG A 77 1.21 3.83 -20.80
N ASN A 78 0.46 2.73 -20.75
CA ASN A 78 -0.27 2.26 -21.92
C ASN A 78 -1.41 3.20 -22.29
N GLU A 79 -2.17 3.71 -21.32
CA GLU A 79 -3.18 4.74 -21.56
C GLU A 79 -2.55 5.98 -22.23
N TRP A 80 -1.40 6.44 -21.71
CA TRP A 80 -0.66 7.56 -22.30
C TRP A 80 -0.24 7.29 -23.76
N LYS A 81 0.28 6.09 -24.05
CA LYS A 81 0.83 5.77 -25.37
C LYS A 81 -0.25 5.42 -26.40
N ILE A 82 -1.28 4.68 -26.00
CA ILE A 82 -2.25 4.06 -26.91
C ILE A 82 -3.53 4.89 -26.97
N GLU A 83 -4.16 5.18 -25.83
CA GLU A 83 -5.48 5.84 -25.80
C GLU A 83 -5.39 7.36 -25.97
N LYS A 84 -4.29 7.94 -25.49
CA LYS A 84 -4.04 9.38 -25.51
C LYS A 84 -3.08 9.81 -26.62
N GLU A 85 -2.54 8.86 -27.37
CA GLU A 85 -1.62 9.09 -28.50
C GLU A 85 -0.46 10.04 -28.17
N GLN A 86 -0.06 10.08 -26.88
CA GLN A 86 0.96 11.00 -26.36
C GLN A 86 0.62 12.49 -26.49
N ASP A 87 -0.66 12.85 -26.55
CA ASP A 87 -1.13 14.23 -26.53
C ASP A 87 -0.95 14.86 -25.13
N GLU A 88 -0.03 15.82 -25.03
CA GLU A 88 0.32 16.54 -23.79
C GLU A 88 -0.91 17.20 -23.13
N ARG A 89 -1.91 17.62 -23.92
CA ARG A 89 -3.15 18.21 -23.39
C ARG A 89 -3.99 17.21 -22.60
N ARG A 90 -3.84 15.93 -22.91
CA ARG A 90 -4.58 14.83 -22.28
C ARG A 90 -3.76 14.13 -21.20
N ARG A 91 -2.58 14.65 -20.85
CA ARG A 91 -1.69 14.04 -19.87
C ARG A 91 -2.37 13.85 -18.51
N HIS A 92 -2.08 12.72 -17.87
CA HIS A 92 -2.63 12.43 -16.54
C HIS A 92 -2.18 13.44 -15.51
N THR A 93 -3.13 13.92 -14.71
CA THR A 93 -2.83 14.85 -13.63
C THR A 93 -2.27 14.13 -12.40
N ALA A 94 -1.50 14.83 -11.57
CA ALA A 94 -0.98 14.26 -10.33
C ALA A 94 -2.12 13.77 -9.39
N ASN A 95 -3.23 14.50 -9.33
CA ASN A 95 -4.39 14.15 -8.51
C ASN A 95 -5.06 12.86 -8.98
N GLU A 96 -5.22 12.70 -10.29
CA GLU A 96 -5.77 11.48 -10.89
C GLU A 96 -4.91 10.26 -10.55
N ILE A 97 -3.59 10.38 -10.73
CA ILE A 97 -2.63 9.29 -10.44
C ILE A 97 -2.63 8.94 -8.94
N GLU A 98 -2.66 9.95 -8.06
CA GLU A 98 -2.74 9.72 -6.63
C GLU A 98 -4.05 9.03 -6.23
N ALA A 99 -5.18 9.44 -6.80
CA ALA A 99 -6.48 8.82 -6.53
C ALA A 99 -6.51 7.36 -7.01
N ARG A 100 -6.03 7.08 -8.23
CA ARG A 100 -5.93 5.73 -8.79
C ARG A 100 -5.03 4.82 -7.94
N TRP A 101 -3.87 5.31 -7.50
CA TRP A 101 -2.97 4.54 -6.66
C TRP A 101 -3.59 4.23 -5.28
N LYS A 102 -4.24 5.21 -4.64
CA LYS A 102 -4.96 4.99 -3.38
C LYS A 102 -6.08 3.97 -3.56
N ALA A 103 -6.82 4.04 -4.67
CA ALA A 103 -7.88 3.09 -5.00
C ALA A 103 -7.34 1.67 -5.17
N ALA A 104 -6.21 1.48 -5.86
CA ALA A 104 -5.56 0.18 -6.05
C ALA A 104 -5.16 -0.46 -4.71
N ILE A 105 -4.46 0.28 -3.84
CA ILE A 105 -4.06 -0.22 -2.51
C ILE A 105 -5.28 -0.50 -1.63
N THR A 106 -6.29 0.38 -1.64
CA THR A 106 -7.52 0.19 -0.86
C THR A 106 -8.31 -1.02 -1.36
N LYS A 107 -8.35 -1.25 -2.68
CA LYS A 107 -8.97 -2.43 -3.27
C LYS A 107 -8.31 -3.71 -2.76
N ARG A 108 -6.97 -3.77 -2.73
CA ARG A 108 -6.24 -4.92 -2.17
C ARG A 108 -6.52 -5.17 -0.70
N LEU A 109 -6.54 -4.12 0.11
CA LEU A 109 -6.93 -4.23 1.52
C LEU A 109 -8.35 -4.80 1.68
N ARG A 110 -9.32 -4.27 0.93
CA ARG A 110 -10.72 -4.71 1.01
C ARG A 110 -10.88 -6.17 0.57
N LEU A 111 -10.17 -6.58 -0.48
CA LEU A 111 -10.13 -7.98 -0.92
C LEU A 111 -9.56 -8.88 0.17
N ASP A 112 -8.44 -8.51 0.79
CA ASP A 112 -7.87 -9.26 1.91
C ASP A 112 -8.86 -9.41 3.07
N TRP A 113 -9.61 -8.34 3.38
CA TRP A 113 -10.65 -8.39 4.42
C TRP A 113 -11.80 -9.30 4.03
N ALA A 114 -12.33 -9.19 2.81
CA ALA A 114 -13.42 -10.02 2.33
C ALA A 114 -13.05 -11.51 2.36
N LEU A 115 -11.82 -11.83 1.95
CA LEU A 115 -11.30 -13.20 1.95
C LEU A 115 -11.14 -13.81 3.35
N THR A 116 -11.21 -13.03 4.43
CA THR A 116 -11.19 -13.58 5.80
C THR A 116 -12.53 -14.17 6.24
N ASN A 117 -13.61 -13.95 5.48
CA ASN A 117 -14.93 -14.45 5.81
C ASN A 117 -14.98 -15.99 5.69
N LYS A 118 -14.95 -16.67 6.84
CA LYS A 118 -15.06 -18.14 6.92
C LYS A 118 -16.39 -18.68 6.45
N TYR A 119 -17.48 -17.92 6.58
CA TYR A 119 -18.78 -18.36 6.10
C TYR A 119 -18.81 -18.45 4.57
N ALA A 120 -18.24 -17.44 3.90
CA ALA A 120 -18.19 -17.39 2.44
C ALA A 120 -17.11 -18.30 1.82
N HIS A 121 -15.96 -18.46 2.49
CA HIS A 121 -14.78 -19.11 1.90
C HIS A 121 -14.30 -20.38 2.62
N GLY A 122 -14.97 -20.80 3.70
CA GLY A 122 -14.70 -22.05 4.41
C GLY A 122 -13.21 -22.23 4.78
N LYS A 123 -12.63 -23.35 4.34
CA LYS A 123 -11.21 -23.70 4.55
C LYS A 123 -10.23 -22.84 3.73
N LEU A 124 -10.71 -22.22 2.64
CA LEU A 124 -9.92 -21.32 1.78
C LEU A 124 -9.89 -19.89 2.32
N ALA A 125 -10.61 -19.59 3.40
CA ALA A 125 -10.62 -18.28 4.01
C ALA A 125 -9.22 -17.88 4.50
N LEU A 126 -8.83 -16.65 4.16
CA LEU A 126 -7.58 -16.07 4.60
C LEU A 126 -7.59 -15.90 6.13
N ARG A 127 -6.54 -16.36 6.80
CA ARG A 127 -6.44 -16.22 8.25
C ARG A 127 -6.35 -14.74 8.63
N TRP A 128 -7.24 -14.29 9.54
CA TRP A 128 -7.23 -12.91 10.05
C TRP A 128 -5.85 -12.46 10.56
N GLY A 129 -5.11 -13.36 11.21
CA GLY A 129 -3.76 -13.07 11.68
C GLY A 129 -2.79 -12.63 10.57
N VAL A 130 -2.93 -13.17 9.35
CA VAL A 130 -2.12 -12.79 8.18
C VAL A 130 -2.45 -11.37 7.75
N VAL A 131 -3.74 -11.08 7.54
CA VAL A 131 -4.24 -9.75 7.18
C VAL A 131 -3.84 -8.70 8.20
N LYS A 132 -4.04 -9.01 9.49
CA LYS A 132 -3.65 -8.13 10.59
C LYS A 132 -2.16 -7.81 10.50
N ARG A 133 -1.28 -8.82 10.38
CA ARG A 133 0.18 -8.61 10.27
C ARG A 133 0.59 -7.83 9.02
N THR A 134 -0.09 -8.00 7.89
CA THR A 134 0.19 -7.23 6.66
C THR A 134 -0.18 -5.75 6.82
N TRP A 135 -1.35 -5.44 7.37
CA TRP A 135 -1.91 -4.08 7.32
C TRP A 135 -1.84 -3.30 8.64
N HIS A 136 -1.33 -3.90 9.73
CA HIS A 136 -1.36 -3.40 11.11
C HIS A 136 -0.98 -1.92 11.30
N ASN A 137 -0.01 -1.41 10.53
CA ASN A 137 0.50 -0.04 10.66
C ASN A 137 0.05 0.91 9.55
N ILE A 138 -0.72 0.40 8.60
CA ILE A 138 -1.17 1.18 7.43
C ILE A 138 -2.55 1.78 7.68
N HIS A 139 -3.38 1.08 8.45
CA HIS A 139 -4.70 1.52 8.85
C HIS A 139 -4.78 1.74 10.37
N GLU A 140 -4.97 2.98 10.78
CA GLU A 140 -5.95 3.21 11.84
C GLU A 140 -7.31 3.28 11.15
N PRO A 141 -8.21 2.29 11.30
CA PRO A 141 -9.59 2.48 10.89
C PRO A 141 -10.16 3.68 11.68
N GLU A 142 -10.92 4.57 11.04
CA GLU A 142 -11.51 5.75 11.70
C GLU A 142 -12.30 5.41 12.98
N SER A 143 -12.83 4.18 13.05
CA SER A 143 -13.47 3.61 14.25
C SER A 143 -12.54 3.56 15.47
N THR A 144 -11.24 3.29 15.28
CA THR A 144 -10.23 3.33 16.36
C THR A 144 -9.85 4.74 16.78
N LYS A 145 -9.87 5.74 15.87
CA LYS A 145 -9.67 7.15 16.22
C LYS A 145 -10.80 7.68 17.10
N LYS A 146 -12.05 7.32 16.80
CA LYS A 146 -13.22 7.64 17.65
C LYS A 146 -13.12 6.99 19.04
N LYS A 147 -12.68 5.72 19.12
CA LYS A 147 -12.47 5.03 20.41
C LYS A 147 -11.33 5.63 21.24
N LYS A 148 -10.18 5.96 20.63
CA LYS A 148 -9.05 6.63 21.31
C LYS A 148 -9.42 8.05 21.77
N LYS A 149 -10.14 8.85 20.96
CA LYS A 149 -10.67 10.16 21.37
C LYS A 149 -11.66 10.05 22.54
N LYS A 150 -12.56 9.06 22.53
CA LYS A 150 -13.48 8.80 23.65
C LYS A 150 -12.75 8.40 24.94
N LYS A 151 -11.74 7.52 24.85
CA LYS A 151 -10.91 7.15 26.02
C LYS A 151 -10.11 8.35 26.57
N LYS A 152 -9.53 9.17 25.70
CA LYS A 152 -8.76 10.36 26.10
C LYS A 152 -9.66 11.42 26.78
N LYS A 153 -10.86 11.67 26.24
CA LYS A 153 -11.87 12.54 26.87
C LYS A 153 -12.36 12.00 28.23
N LYS A 154 -12.57 10.68 28.35
CA LYS A 154 -12.96 10.07 29.64
C LYS A 154 -11.87 10.19 30.70
N LYS A 155 -10.59 10.04 30.32
CA LYS A 155 -9.45 10.17 31.23
C LYS A 155 -9.29 11.61 31.73
N GLN A 156 -9.33 12.59 30.83
CA GLN A 156 -9.29 14.02 31.20
C GLN A 156 -10.45 14.44 32.10
N LYS A 157 -11.67 13.91 31.86
CA LYS A 157 -12.84 14.18 32.72
C LYS A 157 -12.74 13.53 34.11
N TRP A 158 -11.96 12.46 34.25
CA TRP A 158 -11.71 11.80 35.52
C TRP A 158 -10.66 12.59 36.33
N GLU A 159 -9.56 12.98 35.67
CA GLU A 159 -8.49 13.79 36.27
C GLU A 159 -8.99 15.16 36.76
N SER A 160 -9.96 15.78 36.06
CA SER A 160 -10.57 17.06 36.46
C SER A 160 -11.64 16.97 37.55
N ARG A 161 -11.98 15.76 38.04
CA ARG A 161 -12.93 15.54 39.16
C ARG A 161 -12.23 14.99 40.41
N SER A 162 -10.93 14.72 40.32
CA SER A 162 -10.10 14.14 41.38
C SER A 162 -9.10 15.14 41.97
N GLY A 163 -9.18 16.41 41.56
CA GLY A 163 -8.58 17.57 42.22
C GLY A 163 -9.66 18.59 42.51
#